data_AF-A0A9P4PRG0-F1
#
_entry.id   AF-A0A9P4PRG0-F1
#
_cell.length_a   1.000
_cell.length_b   1.000
_cell.length_c   1.000
_cell.angle_alpha   90.00
_cell.angle_beta   90.00
_cell.angle_gamma   90.00
#
_symmetry.space_group_name_H-M   'P 1'
#
loop_
_entity.id
_entity.type
_entity.pdbx_description
1 polymer ?
#
loop_
_entity_poly.entity_id
_entity_poly.type
_entity_poly.pdbx_seq_one_letter_code
_entity_poly.pdbx_strand_id
1 'polypeptide(L)'
;SGFVSGGTVDAPNERDDEWRAAQAELEAKRLEREDRDKQHDGKSLFEVLQANKAAKQDAFEEATRLKNQYRALDDDEADFLESVLEASRKKEAEVRKDTMEQLDAFRRRREEEKRKALEAEAPEDTKEEEAQAHWVAHGRKRKKGPELLKGVKLRKTSEAADDKKDAEK
;
A
#
# COMPACT_ATOMS: atom_id res chain seq x y z
N SER A 1 -44.78 20.17 74.23
CA SER A 1 -43.44 19.84 73.68
C SER A 1 -42.93 18.62 74.42
N GLY A 2 -42.88 17.46 73.76
CA GLY A 2 -42.39 16.22 74.36
C GLY A 2 -40.92 16.04 74.05
N PHE A 3 -40.07 16.06 75.06
CA PHE A 3 -38.67 15.68 74.94
C PHE A 3 -38.60 14.16 74.82
N VAL A 4 -38.06 13.64 73.70
CA VAL A 4 -37.74 12.23 73.54
C VAL A 4 -36.31 12.03 74.01
N SER A 5 -36.08 11.16 75.00
CA SER A 5 -34.72 10.86 75.44
C SER A 5 -33.94 10.21 74.29
N GLY A 6 -32.95 10.92 73.75
CA GLY A 6 -31.91 10.28 72.94
C GLY A 6 -31.23 9.23 73.82
N GLY A 7 -31.13 8.00 73.32
CA GLY A 7 -30.56 6.86 74.04
C GLY A 7 -29.25 7.20 74.76
N THR A 8 -28.97 6.45 75.83
CA THR A 8 -27.76 6.65 76.63
C THR A 8 -26.61 5.82 76.07
N VAL A 9 -25.37 6.09 76.49
CA VAL A 9 -24.17 5.36 76.01
C VAL A 9 -24.29 3.85 76.24
N ASP A 10 -24.96 3.43 77.32
CA ASP A 10 -25.17 2.01 77.66
C ASP A 10 -26.46 1.40 77.05
N ALA A 11 -27.38 2.23 76.54
CA ALA A 11 -28.62 1.82 75.91
C ALA A 11 -28.96 2.75 74.73
N PRO A 12 -28.30 2.58 73.58
CA PRO A 12 -28.56 3.36 72.39
C PRO A 12 -29.98 3.10 71.88
N ASN A 13 -30.55 4.07 71.15
CA ASN A 13 -31.89 3.90 70.60
C ASN A 13 -31.86 2.99 69.35
N GLU A 14 -32.95 2.28 69.05
CA GLU A 14 -33.02 1.38 67.87
C GLU A 14 -32.71 2.11 66.55
N ARG A 15 -33.03 3.40 66.47
CA ARG A 15 -32.72 4.24 65.31
C ARG A 15 -31.23 4.55 65.17
N ASP A 16 -30.46 4.54 66.26
CA ASP A 16 -28.99 4.67 66.25
C ASP A 16 -28.34 3.38 65.75
N ASP A 17 -28.92 2.22 66.07
CA ASP A 17 -28.46 0.93 65.58
C ASP A 17 -28.75 0.77 64.07
N GLU A 18 -29.95 1.13 63.62
CA GLU A 18 -30.30 1.20 62.20
C GLU A 18 -29.39 2.19 61.45
N TRP A 19 -29.08 3.34 62.07
CA TRP A 19 -28.19 4.34 61.48
C TRP A 19 -26.75 3.82 61.38
N ARG A 20 -26.23 3.16 62.41
CA ARG A 20 -24.89 2.53 62.37
C ARG A 20 -24.82 1.40 61.35
N ALA A 21 -25.87 0.59 61.22
CA ALA A 21 -25.94 -0.44 60.20
C ALA A 21 -25.95 0.16 58.78
N ALA A 22 -26.75 1.22 58.55
CA ALA A 22 -26.76 1.93 57.27
C ALA A 22 -25.39 2.56 56.95
N GLN A 23 -24.70 3.10 57.96
CA GLN A 23 -23.37 3.67 57.78
C GLN A 23 -22.31 2.60 57.46
N ALA A 24 -22.36 1.46 58.14
CA ALA A 24 -21.51 0.31 57.83
C ALA A 24 -21.76 -0.23 56.41
N GLU A 25 -23.02 -0.26 55.96
CA GLU A 25 -23.37 -0.66 54.59
C GLU A 25 -22.81 0.33 53.55
N LEU A 26 -22.88 1.65 53.83
CA LEU A 26 -22.30 2.68 52.97
C LEU A 26 -20.77 2.59 52.90
N GLU A 27 -20.12 2.32 54.02
CA GLU A 27 -18.66 2.12 54.08
C GLU A 27 -18.23 0.85 53.32
N ALA A 28 -18.96 -0.25 53.47
CA ALA A 28 -18.72 -1.48 52.73
C ALA A 28 -18.86 -1.27 51.20
N LYS A 29 -19.93 -0.58 50.76
CA LYS A 29 -20.13 -0.23 49.34
C LYS A 29 -19.03 0.70 48.81
N ARG A 30 -18.54 1.63 49.63
CA ARG A 30 -17.45 2.52 49.25
C ARG A 30 -16.15 1.75 49.07
N LEU A 31 -15.83 0.83 49.99
CA LEU A 31 -14.66 -0.02 49.90
C LEU A 31 -14.70 -0.90 48.65
N GLU A 32 -15.85 -1.51 48.35
CA GLU A 32 -16.04 -2.32 47.14
C GLU A 32 -15.81 -1.50 45.86
N ARG A 33 -16.31 -0.26 45.82
CA ARG A 33 -16.07 0.64 44.67
C ARG A 33 -14.60 0.98 44.53
N GLU A 34 -13.92 1.35 45.63
CA GLU A 34 -12.49 1.67 45.61
C GLU A 34 -11.65 0.46 45.15
N ASP A 35 -12.01 -0.76 45.58
CA ASP A 35 -11.31 -1.97 45.14
C ASP A 35 -11.55 -2.28 43.66
N ARG A 36 -12.76 -2.04 43.13
CA ARG A 36 -13.05 -2.14 41.70
C ARG A 36 -12.29 -1.09 40.88
N ASP A 37 -12.17 0.13 41.39
CA ASP A 37 -11.42 1.20 40.72
C ASP A 37 -9.91 0.88 40.68
N LYS A 38 -9.36 0.26 41.73
CA LYS A 38 -7.97 -0.25 41.76
C LYS A 38 -7.73 -1.36 40.75
N GLN A 39 -8.71 -2.23 40.47
CA GLN A 39 -8.58 -3.32 39.49
C GLN A 39 -8.32 -2.82 38.06
N HIS A 40 -8.75 -1.61 37.73
CA HIS A 40 -8.60 -1.02 36.41
C HIS A 40 -7.47 0.01 36.32
N ASP A 41 -6.46 -0.08 37.20
CA ASP A 41 -5.34 0.86 37.32
C ASP A 41 -5.78 2.33 37.55
N GLY A 42 -6.97 2.54 38.15
CA GLY A 42 -7.52 3.88 38.33
C GLY A 42 -8.08 4.52 37.06
N LYS A 43 -8.19 3.77 35.96
CA LYS A 43 -8.87 4.23 34.74
C LYS A 43 -10.36 4.37 35.02
N SER A 44 -10.96 5.42 34.48
CA SER A 44 -12.42 5.57 34.56
C SER A 44 -13.11 4.40 33.83
N LEU A 45 -14.31 4.00 34.29
CA LEU A 45 -15.10 2.96 33.62
C LEU A 45 -15.29 3.28 32.12
N PHE A 46 -15.42 4.56 31.77
CA PHE A 46 -15.51 5.03 30.40
C PHE A 46 -14.27 4.68 29.58
N GLU A 47 -13.07 4.95 30.09
CA GLU A 47 -11.81 4.60 29.43
C GLU A 47 -11.66 3.09 29.24
N VAL A 48 -12.02 2.30 30.26
CA VAL A 48 -11.98 0.83 30.19
C VAL A 48 -12.93 0.32 29.11
N LEU A 49 -14.15 0.84 29.05
CA LEU A 49 -15.13 0.43 28.03
C LEU A 49 -14.69 0.87 26.62
N GLN A 50 -14.11 2.05 26.49
CA GLN A 50 -13.58 2.53 25.22
C GLN A 50 -12.40 1.68 24.75
N ALA A 51 -11.47 1.33 25.65
CA ALA A 51 -10.36 0.44 25.36
C ALA A 51 -10.84 -0.97 24.96
N ASN A 52 -11.85 -1.52 25.64
CA ASN A 52 -12.44 -2.80 25.26
C ASN A 52 -13.13 -2.75 23.88
N LYS A 53 -13.79 -1.63 23.55
CA LYS A 53 -14.38 -1.42 22.24
C LYS A 53 -13.31 -1.36 21.15
N ALA A 54 -12.26 -0.56 21.38
CA ALA A 54 -11.13 -0.45 20.46
C ALA A 54 -10.44 -1.81 20.28
N ALA A 55 -10.12 -2.51 21.36
CA ALA A 55 -9.50 -3.84 21.30
C ALA A 55 -10.33 -4.87 20.52
N LYS A 56 -11.66 -4.84 20.64
CA LYS A 56 -12.54 -5.70 19.84
C LYS A 56 -12.54 -5.31 18.36
N GLN A 57 -12.54 -4.00 18.09
CA GLN A 57 -12.48 -3.50 16.72
C GLN A 57 -11.14 -3.87 16.08
N ASP A 58 -10.03 -3.63 16.76
CA ASP A 58 -8.68 -3.95 16.30
C ASP A 58 -8.53 -5.46 16.08
N ALA A 59 -9.00 -6.31 17.00
CA ALA A 59 -8.96 -7.76 16.82
C ALA A 59 -9.80 -8.24 15.62
N PHE A 60 -10.96 -7.62 15.40
CA PHE A 60 -11.81 -7.92 14.24
C PHE A 60 -11.16 -7.46 12.93
N GLU A 61 -10.57 -6.27 12.92
CA GLU A 61 -9.86 -5.72 11.78
C GLU A 61 -8.59 -6.51 11.47
N GLU A 62 -7.81 -6.93 12.45
CA GLU A 62 -6.63 -7.78 12.25
C GLU A 62 -7.00 -9.15 11.67
N ALA A 63 -8.02 -9.80 12.24
CA ALA A 63 -8.53 -11.07 11.73
C ALA A 63 -9.03 -10.95 10.29
N THR A 64 -9.74 -9.85 9.98
CA THR A 64 -10.26 -9.58 8.64
C THR A 64 -9.15 -9.15 7.67
N ARG A 65 -8.16 -8.39 8.14
CA ARG A 65 -7.03 -7.90 7.35
C ARG A 65 -6.15 -9.05 6.90
N LEU A 66 -5.80 -9.97 7.81
CA LEU A 66 -5.02 -11.16 7.45
C LEU A 66 -5.80 -12.07 6.49
N LYS A 67 -7.11 -12.22 6.71
CA LYS A 67 -7.99 -12.98 5.81
C LYS A 67 -8.09 -12.38 4.40
N ASN A 68 -8.13 -11.04 4.30
CA ASN A 68 -8.22 -10.35 3.01
C ASN A 68 -6.88 -10.26 2.29
N GLN A 69 -5.75 -10.26 3.01
CA GLN A 69 -4.41 -10.15 2.40
C GLN A 69 -3.98 -11.42 1.66
N TYR A 70 -4.38 -12.59 2.15
CA TYR A 70 -4.02 -13.89 1.57
C TYR A 70 -5.26 -14.65 1.12
N ARG A 71 -6.12 -13.97 0.36
CA ARG A 71 -7.25 -14.60 -0.32
C ARG A 71 -6.83 -15.02 -1.73
N ALA A 72 -7.32 -16.17 -2.21
CA ALA A 72 -7.28 -16.45 -3.63
C ALA A 72 -8.12 -15.40 -4.38
N LEU A 73 -7.65 -14.98 -5.55
CA LEU A 73 -8.45 -14.18 -6.48
C LEU A 73 -9.72 -14.98 -6.79
N ASP A 74 -10.88 -14.33 -6.73
CA ASP A 74 -12.08 -14.96 -7.29
C ASP A 74 -12.10 -14.84 -8.83
N ASP A 75 -12.99 -15.61 -9.45
CA ASP A 75 -13.10 -15.67 -10.91
C ASP A 75 -13.42 -14.27 -11.50
N ASP A 76 -14.27 -13.49 -10.82
CA ASP A 76 -14.62 -12.12 -11.23
C ASP A 76 -13.43 -11.16 -11.17
N GLU A 77 -12.60 -11.23 -10.11
CA GLU A 77 -11.37 -10.44 -9.97
C GLU A 77 -10.32 -10.84 -11.01
N ALA A 78 -10.20 -12.14 -11.32
CA ALA A 78 -9.30 -12.62 -12.37
C ALA A 78 -9.71 -12.09 -13.75
N ASP A 79 -10.99 -12.17 -14.09
CA ASP A 79 -11.56 -11.63 -15.33
C ASP A 79 -11.36 -10.11 -15.41
N PHE A 80 -11.54 -9.38 -14.31
CA PHE A 80 -11.26 -7.95 -14.26
C PHE A 80 -9.79 -7.65 -14.58
N LEU A 81 -8.84 -8.37 -13.98
CA LEU A 81 -7.41 -8.18 -14.26
C LEU A 81 -7.07 -8.50 -15.71
N GLU A 82 -7.69 -9.53 -16.30
CA GLU A 82 -7.56 -9.80 -17.73
C GLU A 82 -8.11 -8.64 -18.58
N SER A 83 -9.28 -8.10 -18.24
CA SER A 83 -9.86 -6.94 -18.94
C SER A 83 -8.96 -5.69 -18.89
N VAL A 84 -8.27 -5.46 -17.76
CA VAL A 84 -7.32 -4.35 -17.60
C VAL A 84 -6.08 -4.56 -18.46
N LEU A 85 -5.53 -5.77 -18.49
CA LEU A 85 -4.40 -6.13 -19.34
C LEU A 85 -4.76 -6.03 -20.82
N GLU A 86 -5.94 -6.51 -21.20
CA GLU A 86 -6.46 -6.36 -22.56
C GLU A 86 -6.65 -4.90 -22.94
N ALA A 87 -7.23 -4.07 -22.07
CA ALA A 87 -7.41 -2.65 -22.33
C ALA A 87 -6.06 -1.95 -22.52
N SER A 88 -5.03 -2.33 -21.75
CA SER A 88 -3.67 -1.82 -21.93
C SER A 88 -3.08 -2.24 -23.28
N ARG A 89 -3.21 -3.52 -23.66
CA ARG A 89 -2.75 -4.03 -24.96
C ARG A 89 -3.46 -3.36 -26.14
N LYS A 90 -4.78 -3.13 -26.03
CA LYS A 90 -5.58 -2.44 -27.05
C LYS A 90 -5.08 -1.01 -27.26
N LYS A 91 -4.91 -0.25 -26.16
CA LYS A 91 -4.35 1.12 -26.21
C LYS A 91 -2.95 1.15 -26.82
N GLU A 92 -2.08 0.21 -26.46
CA GLU A 92 -0.74 0.13 -27.05
C GLU A 92 -0.80 -0.21 -28.54
N ALA A 93 -1.68 -1.14 -28.95
CA ALA A 93 -1.86 -1.50 -30.35
C ALA A 93 -2.40 -0.34 -31.18
N GLU A 94 -3.33 0.45 -30.65
CA GLU A 94 -3.84 1.68 -31.27
C GLU A 94 -2.72 2.70 -31.47
N VAL A 95 -1.95 3.00 -30.41
CA VAL A 95 -0.78 3.89 -30.52
C VAL A 95 0.25 3.38 -31.54
N ARG A 96 0.51 2.08 -31.58
CA ARG A 96 1.41 1.48 -32.59
C ARG A 96 0.86 1.61 -34.00
N LYS A 97 -0.45 1.45 -34.21
CA LYS A 97 -1.07 1.65 -35.53
C LYS A 97 -1.00 3.11 -35.96
N ASP A 98 -1.40 4.03 -35.10
CA ASP A 98 -1.36 5.47 -35.38
C ASP A 98 0.05 5.94 -35.73
N THR A 99 1.05 5.46 -35.00
CA THR A 99 2.46 5.79 -35.28
C THR A 99 2.94 5.19 -36.59
N MET A 100 2.54 3.95 -36.94
CA MET A 100 2.86 3.35 -38.24
C MET A 100 2.23 4.14 -39.40
N GLU A 101 0.96 4.52 -39.29
CA GLU A 101 0.25 5.30 -40.30
C GLU A 101 0.87 6.69 -40.50
N GLN A 102 1.28 7.35 -39.41
CA GLN A 102 2.00 8.63 -39.48
C GLN A 102 3.35 8.50 -40.18
N LEU A 103 4.11 7.43 -39.90
CA LEU A 103 5.38 7.16 -40.56
C LEU A 103 5.21 6.86 -42.05
N ASP A 104 4.19 6.09 -42.42
CA ASP A 104 3.90 5.77 -43.81
C ASP A 104 3.40 7.00 -44.59
N ALA A 105 2.59 7.86 -43.97
CA ALA A 105 2.21 9.14 -44.55
C ALA A 105 3.44 10.05 -44.77
N PHE A 106 4.40 10.06 -43.84
CA PHE A 106 5.65 10.79 -44.00
C PHE A 106 6.50 10.24 -45.15
N ARG A 107 6.64 8.92 -45.26
CA ARG A 107 7.34 8.25 -46.36
C ARG A 107 6.74 8.59 -47.71
N ARG A 108 5.40 8.51 -47.83
CA ARG A 108 4.66 8.89 -49.05
C ARG A 108 4.89 10.35 -49.43
N ARG A 109 4.76 11.30 -48.49
CA ARG A 109 5.03 12.73 -48.76
C ARG A 109 6.47 12.96 -49.25
N ARG A 110 7.44 12.29 -48.62
CA ARG A 110 8.85 12.35 -49.05
C ARG A 110 9.06 11.81 -50.46
N GLU A 111 8.41 10.70 -50.80
CA GLU A 111 8.47 10.10 -52.14
C GLU A 111 7.79 11.00 -53.17
N GLU A 112 6.64 11.59 -52.85
CA GLU A 112 5.94 12.55 -53.70
C GLU A 112 6.76 13.83 -53.93
N GLU A 113 7.38 14.40 -52.90
CA GLU A 113 8.28 15.55 -53.03
C GLU A 113 9.48 15.23 -53.91
N LYS A 114 10.11 14.06 -53.70
CA LYS A 114 11.21 13.59 -54.56
C LYS A 114 10.76 13.39 -56.00
N ARG A 115 9.59 12.79 -56.20
CA ARG A 115 9.01 12.58 -57.54
C ARG A 115 8.71 13.90 -58.22
N LYS A 116 8.12 14.87 -57.51
CA LYS A 116 7.86 16.23 -58.02
C LYS A 116 9.16 16.98 -58.30
N ALA A 117 10.18 16.83 -57.47
CA ALA A 117 11.50 17.41 -57.71
C ALA A 117 12.15 16.82 -58.96
N LEU A 118 12.09 15.49 -59.14
CA LEU A 118 12.56 14.80 -60.36
C LEU A 118 11.78 15.26 -61.60
N GLU A 119 10.46 15.44 -61.49
CA GLU A 119 9.61 15.92 -62.58
C GLU A 119 9.85 17.41 -62.90
N ALA A 120 10.24 18.22 -61.92
CA ALA A 120 10.62 19.61 -62.11
C ALA A 120 12.08 19.80 -62.61
N GLU A 121 12.98 18.88 -62.26
CA GLU A 121 14.34 18.75 -62.81
C GLU A 121 14.38 18.04 -64.17
N ALA A 122 13.23 17.68 -64.74
CA ALA A 122 13.12 17.19 -66.11
C ALA A 122 12.72 18.33 -67.07
N PRO A 123 13.64 19.23 -67.49
CA PRO A 123 13.47 19.90 -68.75
C PRO A 123 13.75 18.92 -69.90
N GLU A 124 13.08 19.18 -71.02
CA GLU A 124 13.39 18.63 -72.33
C GLU A 124 14.90 18.74 -72.62
N ASP A 125 15.45 17.68 -73.22
CA ASP A 125 16.80 17.50 -73.81
C ASP A 125 17.96 16.87 -73.01
N THR A 126 18.52 15.86 -73.71
CA THR A 126 19.85 15.25 -73.66
C THR A 126 20.16 14.11 -72.67
N LYS A 127 20.16 12.91 -73.28
CA LYS A 127 21.09 11.79 -73.12
C LYS A 127 22.33 11.98 -72.22
N GLU A 128 22.51 10.93 -71.41
CA GLU A 128 23.77 10.23 -71.09
C GLU A 128 24.82 10.92 -70.22
N GLU A 129 25.39 10.10 -69.31
CA GLU A 129 26.50 10.36 -68.38
C GLU A 129 26.07 11.21 -67.16
N GLU A 130 26.10 10.72 -65.92
CA GLU A 130 27.27 10.33 -65.13
C GLU A 130 26.88 9.14 -64.21
N ALA A 131 27.49 7.96 -64.34
CA ALA A 131 28.78 7.62 -63.77
C ALA A 131 28.95 8.05 -62.29
N GLN A 132 29.05 7.02 -61.42
CA GLN A 132 29.80 7.00 -60.15
C GLN A 132 29.09 7.51 -58.88
N ALA A 133 28.48 6.56 -58.15
CA ALA A 133 28.60 6.50 -56.69
C ALA A 133 28.32 5.07 -56.19
N HIS A 134 29.24 4.15 -56.49
CA HIS A 134 29.29 2.84 -55.85
C HIS A 134 29.60 3.05 -54.36
N TRP A 135 28.59 2.97 -53.51
CA TRP A 135 28.74 3.09 -52.06
C TRP A 135 29.66 1.98 -51.53
N VAL A 136 30.93 2.31 -51.31
CA VAL A 136 31.86 1.44 -50.61
C VAL A 136 31.46 1.40 -49.14
N ALA A 137 30.88 0.27 -48.74
CA ALA A 137 30.60 -0.06 -47.35
C ALA A 137 31.92 -0.22 -46.58
N HIS A 138 32.34 0.82 -45.86
CA HIS A 138 33.43 0.69 -44.90
C HIS A 138 32.94 -0.01 -43.63
N GLY A 139 33.12 -1.33 -43.60
CA GLY A 139 32.93 -2.16 -42.41
C GLY A 139 33.92 -1.76 -41.30
N ARG A 140 33.48 -0.88 -40.40
CA ARG A 140 34.25 -0.56 -39.18
C ARG A 140 33.96 -1.61 -38.11
N LYS A 141 34.89 -2.53 -37.89
CA LYS A 141 34.87 -3.43 -36.74
C LYS A 141 35.00 -2.61 -35.46
N ARG A 142 33.89 -2.41 -34.74
CA ARG A 142 33.92 -1.94 -33.35
C ARG A 142 33.89 -3.16 -32.44
N LYS A 143 34.93 -3.29 -31.61
CA LYS A 143 35.01 -4.24 -30.51
C LYS A 143 33.85 -3.95 -29.55
N LYS A 144 32.87 -4.86 -29.49
CA LYS A 144 31.73 -4.78 -28.56
C LYS A 144 32.27 -5.09 -27.15
N GLY A 145 32.55 -4.05 -26.38
CA GLY A 145 32.62 -4.16 -24.92
C GLY A 145 31.23 -4.46 -24.37
N PRO A 146 31.11 -5.10 -23.19
CA PRO A 146 29.81 -5.44 -22.64
C PRO A 146 29.03 -4.15 -22.37
N GLU A 147 27.89 -4.00 -23.05
CA GLU A 147 26.92 -2.95 -22.78
C GLU A 147 26.31 -3.23 -21.40
N LEU A 148 27.01 -2.76 -20.36
CA LEU A 148 26.43 -2.59 -19.05
C LEU A 148 25.48 -1.40 -19.17
N LEU A 149 24.20 -1.72 -19.37
CA LEU A 149 23.07 -0.79 -19.40
C LEU A 149 23.26 0.27 -18.31
N LYS A 150 23.49 1.51 -18.73
CA LYS A 150 23.56 2.66 -17.83
C LYS A 150 22.21 2.76 -17.10
N GLY A 151 22.18 2.35 -15.84
CA GLY A 151 21.01 2.51 -14.97
C GLY A 151 20.66 1.33 -14.06
N VAL A 152 21.24 0.14 -14.25
CA VAL A 152 20.91 -1.03 -13.42
C VAL A 152 21.86 -1.10 -12.21
N LYS A 153 21.37 -0.70 -11.03
CA LYS A 153 22.05 -0.98 -9.75
C LYS A 153 21.82 -2.45 -9.40
N LEU A 154 22.81 -3.30 -9.63
CA LEU A 154 22.83 -4.66 -9.11
C LEU A 154 22.96 -4.60 -7.59
N ARG A 155 21.87 -4.87 -6.85
CA ARG A 155 21.97 -5.02 -5.39
C ARG A 155 22.64 -6.35 -5.09
N LYS A 156 23.82 -6.26 -4.48
CA LYS A 156 24.58 -7.39 -3.96
C LYS A 156 23.79 -8.04 -2.83
N THR A 157 23.32 -9.26 -3.03
CA THR A 157 22.92 -10.17 -1.94
C THR A 157 24.20 -10.64 -1.27
N SER A 158 24.43 -10.24 -0.03
CA SER A 158 25.47 -10.82 0.81
C SER A 158 25.02 -12.22 1.23
N GLU A 159 25.61 -13.22 0.62
CA GLU A 159 25.63 -14.60 1.10
C GLU A 159 27.08 -14.90 1.49
N ALA A 160 27.31 -15.07 2.80
CA ALA A 160 28.46 -15.68 3.49
C ALA A 160 28.33 -15.30 4.96
N ALA A 161 28.64 -16.12 5.96
CA ALA A 161 28.93 -17.54 6.13
C ALA A 161 29.13 -17.67 7.65
N ASP A 162 28.88 -18.86 8.19
CA ASP A 162 29.41 -19.42 9.45
C ASP A 162 30.14 -18.48 10.43
N ASP A 163 29.63 -18.40 11.66
CA ASP A 163 30.53 -18.50 12.82
C ASP A 163 29.89 -19.37 13.91
N LYS A 164 30.41 -20.61 13.99
CA LYS A 164 30.32 -21.50 15.15
C LYS A 164 31.36 -21.04 16.17
N LYS A 165 30.89 -20.59 17.34
CA LYS A 165 31.47 -20.69 18.71
C LYS A 165 30.54 -19.81 19.57
N ASP A 166 29.89 -20.30 20.62
CA ASP A 166 30.55 -20.74 21.85
C ASP A 166 29.78 -21.88 22.53
N ALA A 167 30.49 -22.97 22.77
CA ALA A 167 30.26 -23.87 23.89
C ALA A 167 31.51 -23.78 24.78
N GLU A 168 31.31 -23.88 26.10
CA GLU A 168 32.30 -23.85 27.20
C GLU A 168 32.52 -22.42 27.77
N LYS A 169 31.97 -22.07 28.94
CA LYS A 169 32.36 -22.57 30.27
C LYS A 169 31.34 -22.14 31.34
#